data_AF-A0A5D1ZVI2-F1
#
_entry.id   AF-A0A5D1ZVI2-F1
#
_cell.length_a   1.000
_cell.length_b   1.000
_cell.length_c   1.000
_cell.angle_alpha   90.00
_cell.angle_beta   90.00
_cell.angle_gamma   90.00
#
_symmetry.space_group_name_H-M   'P 1'
#
loop_
_entity.id
_entity.type
_entity.pdbx_description
1 polymer ?
#
loop_
_entity_poly.entity_id
_entity_poly.type
_entity_poly.pdbx_seq_one_letter_code
_entity_poly.pdbx_strand_id
1 'polypeptide(L)'
;MRKRTLYVWGVAILCFVVLMIVTPAIPQSQEYHNFADQREFFGIPNTLNVISNFPFLVIGVIGLVLCFYKNYFKFSLQGELWGWTCFFIGVAAVGVGSSYYHLDPNDARLVWDRLPMTIAFTSIMAIFIIERIDEQKGTISIIPLLLAGVVSILYWRFFDDLRPYAVVQFVPCIVIPLMAILLPPMYTHSTYWLWAAAFYLLAKVEEAEDKVIYKWTHHIVSGHTLKHLCAAMVPVFLTLMLAKRTTETNRISLLKTWKVSWTKVNENGTRVESREYVYTSVQSEDSH
;
A
#
# COMPACT_ATOMS: atom_id res chain seq x y z
N MET A 1 27.59 -8.77 6.32
CA MET A 1 26.15 -8.57 5.99
C MET A 1 25.25 -9.76 6.35
N ARG A 2 25.64 -11.02 6.08
CA ARG A 2 24.84 -12.24 6.42
C ARG A 2 24.42 -12.34 7.89
N LYS A 3 25.33 -12.04 8.84
CA LYS A 3 25.04 -12.03 10.29
C LYS A 3 23.96 -11.01 10.69
N ARG A 4 24.00 -9.78 10.15
CA ARG A 4 23.00 -8.74 10.45
C ARG A 4 21.59 -9.12 9.98
N THR A 5 21.47 -9.70 8.78
CA THR A 5 20.17 -10.18 8.28
C THR A 5 19.64 -11.33 9.13
N LEU A 6 20.48 -12.27 9.56
CA LEU A 6 20.07 -13.34 10.48
C LEU A 6 19.59 -12.79 11.84
N TYR A 7 20.24 -11.76 12.39
CA TYR A 7 19.77 -11.11 13.62
C TYR A 7 18.40 -10.43 13.43
N VAL A 8 18.17 -9.73 12.32
CA VAL A 8 16.88 -9.09 12.05
C VAL A 8 15.76 -10.12 11.97
N TRP A 9 15.97 -11.23 11.25
CA TRP A 9 15.00 -12.33 11.19
C TRP A 9 14.81 -12.99 12.56
N GLY A 10 15.89 -13.23 13.30
CA GLY A 10 15.83 -13.80 14.64
C GLY A 10 15.04 -12.93 15.63
N VAL A 11 15.24 -11.61 15.60
CA VAL A 11 14.48 -10.66 16.41
C VAL A 11 13.03 -10.61 15.97
N ALA A 12 12.74 -10.59 14.67
CA ALA A 12 11.36 -10.59 14.16
C ALA A 12 10.59 -11.85 14.60
N ILE A 13 11.23 -13.03 14.49
CA ILE A 13 10.66 -14.31 14.95
C ILE A 13 10.45 -14.28 16.47
N LEU A 14 11.44 -13.81 17.24
CA LEU A 14 11.33 -13.70 18.69
C LEU A 14 10.17 -12.79 19.08
N CYS A 15 10.07 -11.59 18.49
CA CYS A 15 8.97 -10.66 18.74
C CYS A 15 7.61 -11.28 18.39
N PHE A 16 7.52 -12.02 17.28
CA PHE A 16 6.30 -12.73 16.89
C PHE A 16 5.93 -13.83 17.89
N VAL A 17 6.90 -14.63 18.33
CA VAL A 17 6.67 -15.68 19.36
C VAL A 17 6.24 -15.07 20.69
N VAL A 18 6.91 -14.00 21.13
CA VAL A 18 6.52 -13.27 22.34
C VAL A 18 5.11 -12.72 22.21
N LEU A 19 4.74 -12.13 21.06
CA LEU A 19 3.38 -11.68 20.79
C LEU A 19 2.37 -12.81 20.93
N MET A 20 2.65 -13.99 20.37
CA MET A 20 1.76 -15.14 20.42
C MET A 20 1.59 -15.72 21.85
N ILE A 21 2.62 -15.61 22.70
CA ILE A 21 2.59 -16.10 24.09
C ILE A 21 1.94 -15.10 25.04
N VAL A 22 2.25 -13.81 24.89
CA VAL A 22 1.89 -12.76 25.86
C VAL A 22 0.47 -12.23 25.63
N THR A 23 0.00 -12.22 24.38
CA THR A 23 -1.35 -11.73 24.06
C THR A 23 -2.35 -12.89 24.04
N PRO A 24 -3.63 -12.68 24.41
CA PRO A 24 -4.66 -13.69 24.19
C PRO A 24 -4.91 -13.88 22.69
N ALA A 25 -5.39 -15.07 22.30
CA ALA A 25 -5.89 -15.29 20.93
C ALA A 25 -6.98 -14.30 20.58
N ILE A 26 -7.00 -13.83 19.33
CA ILE A 26 -8.01 -12.88 18.85
C ILE A 26 -8.98 -13.63 17.94
N PRO A 27 -10.14 -14.07 18.45
CA PRO A 27 -11.12 -14.79 17.66
C PRO A 27 -11.79 -13.89 16.62
N GLN A 28 -12.34 -14.51 15.59
CA GLN A 28 -13.13 -13.80 14.60
C GLN A 28 -14.50 -13.41 15.17
N SER A 29 -14.65 -12.12 15.43
CA SER A 29 -15.95 -11.56 15.81
C SER A 29 -16.97 -11.78 14.69
N GLN A 30 -18.14 -12.32 15.03
CA GLN A 30 -19.24 -12.51 14.09
C GLN A 30 -19.92 -11.17 13.74
N GLU A 31 -19.80 -10.15 14.60
CA GLU A 31 -20.23 -8.78 14.28
C GLU A 31 -19.46 -8.19 13.10
N TYR A 32 -18.30 -8.75 12.74
CA TYR A 32 -17.55 -8.35 11.54
C TYR A 32 -18.35 -8.58 10.24
N HIS A 33 -19.32 -9.50 10.26
CA HIS A 33 -20.21 -9.77 9.12
C HIS A 33 -21.43 -8.83 9.07
N ASN A 34 -21.68 -8.08 10.15
CA ASN A 34 -22.87 -7.26 10.34
C ASN A 34 -22.66 -5.83 9.80
N PHE A 35 -22.68 -5.71 8.47
CA PHE A 35 -22.52 -4.42 7.76
C PHE A 35 -23.68 -3.46 8.01
N ALA A 36 -23.40 -2.16 7.97
CA ALA A 36 -24.40 -1.11 8.12
C ALA A 36 -25.40 -1.06 6.97
N ASP A 37 -24.90 -1.18 5.73
CA ASP A 37 -25.74 -1.24 4.53
C ASP A 37 -25.92 -2.69 4.08
N GLN A 38 -27.14 -3.18 4.26
CA GLN A 38 -27.57 -4.53 3.86
C GLN A 38 -28.61 -4.51 2.74
N ARG A 39 -28.78 -3.36 2.09
CA ARG A 39 -29.81 -3.21 1.05
C ARG A 39 -29.52 -4.09 -0.15
N GLU A 40 -30.60 -4.56 -0.75
CA GLU A 40 -30.61 -5.32 -1.98
C GLU A 40 -31.11 -4.44 -3.13
N PHE A 41 -30.33 -4.39 -4.21
CA PHE A 41 -30.69 -3.78 -5.47
C PHE A 41 -30.46 -4.80 -6.58
N PHE A 42 -31.41 -4.90 -7.51
CA PHE A 42 -31.34 -5.80 -8.68
C PHE A 42 -31.06 -7.29 -8.34
N GLY A 43 -31.52 -7.78 -7.18
CA GLY A 43 -31.31 -9.17 -6.76
C GLY A 43 -29.94 -9.46 -6.13
N ILE A 44 -29.13 -8.43 -5.87
CA ILE A 44 -27.79 -8.57 -5.29
C ILE A 44 -27.85 -8.14 -3.81
N PRO A 45 -27.73 -9.05 -2.83
CA PRO A 45 -27.69 -8.68 -1.42
C PRO A 45 -26.44 -7.83 -1.11
N ASN A 46 -26.53 -6.94 -0.11
CA ASN A 46 -25.44 -6.04 0.28
C ASN A 46 -24.84 -5.28 -0.93
N THR A 47 -25.67 -4.82 -1.87
CA THR A 47 -25.22 -4.51 -3.24
C THR A 47 -24.05 -3.55 -3.28
N LEU A 48 -24.10 -2.47 -2.49
CA LEU A 48 -23.04 -1.45 -2.49
C LEU A 48 -21.71 -2.02 -2.00
N ASN A 49 -21.73 -2.94 -1.02
CA ASN A 49 -20.52 -3.63 -0.57
C ASN A 49 -20.00 -4.61 -1.62
N VAL A 50 -20.86 -5.23 -2.43
CA VAL A 50 -20.44 -6.10 -3.55
C VAL A 50 -19.83 -5.28 -4.68
N ILE A 51 -20.56 -4.32 -5.24
CA ILE A 51 -20.14 -3.60 -6.46
C ILE A 51 -18.95 -2.68 -6.24
N SER A 52 -18.76 -2.17 -5.02
CA SER A 52 -17.62 -1.31 -4.68
C SER A 52 -16.27 -2.04 -4.72
N ASN A 53 -16.27 -3.37 -4.87
CA ASN A 53 -15.05 -4.15 -5.14
C ASN A 53 -14.63 -4.18 -6.60
N PHE A 54 -15.52 -3.80 -7.53
CA PHE A 54 -15.23 -3.81 -8.98
C PHE A 54 -13.98 -2.99 -9.36
N PRO A 55 -13.71 -1.81 -8.76
CA PRO A 55 -12.47 -1.07 -9.01
C PRO A 55 -11.19 -1.88 -8.76
N PHE A 56 -11.15 -2.76 -7.75
CA PHE A 56 -9.99 -3.64 -7.53
C PHE A 56 -9.76 -4.59 -8.70
N LEU A 57 -10.84 -5.20 -9.23
CA LEU A 57 -10.73 -6.10 -10.38
C LEU A 57 -10.18 -5.35 -11.60
N VAL A 58 -10.74 -4.16 -11.89
CA VAL A 58 -10.33 -3.34 -13.03
C VAL A 58 -8.85 -2.96 -12.92
N ILE A 59 -8.43 -2.37 -11.80
CA ILE A 59 -7.04 -1.91 -11.65
C ILE A 59 -6.06 -3.09 -11.54
N GLY A 60 -6.47 -4.20 -10.94
CA GLY A 60 -5.69 -5.44 -10.89
C GLY A 60 -5.39 -5.99 -12.28
N VAL A 61 -6.42 -6.09 -13.13
CA VAL A 61 -6.25 -6.55 -14.53
C VAL A 61 -5.42 -5.58 -15.35
N ILE A 62 -5.69 -4.26 -15.26
CA ILE A 62 -4.90 -3.25 -15.97
C ILE A 62 -3.42 -3.35 -15.57
N GLY A 63 -3.13 -3.38 -14.27
CA GLY A 63 -1.77 -3.48 -13.77
C GLY A 63 -1.08 -4.77 -14.24
N LEU A 64 -1.79 -5.90 -14.20
CA LEU A 64 -1.27 -7.18 -14.69
C LEU A 64 -0.92 -7.13 -16.18
N VAL A 65 -1.78 -6.58 -17.02
CA VAL A 65 -1.51 -6.42 -18.46
C VAL A 65 -0.29 -5.52 -18.68
N LEU A 66 -0.21 -4.40 -17.96
CA LEU A 66 0.89 -3.44 -18.09
C LEU A 66 2.24 -3.99 -17.57
N CYS A 67 2.23 -4.94 -16.64
CA CYS A 67 3.45 -5.64 -16.22
C CYS A 67 4.14 -6.37 -17.38
N PHE A 68 3.36 -6.91 -18.33
CA PHE A 68 3.89 -7.69 -19.45
C PHE A 68 3.88 -6.92 -20.78
N TYR A 69 3.24 -5.76 -20.85
CA TYR A 69 3.18 -4.96 -22.06
C TYR A 69 4.46 -4.15 -22.30
N LYS A 70 5.31 -4.58 -23.24
CA LYS A 70 6.47 -3.82 -23.77
C LYS A 70 7.36 -3.15 -22.71
N ASN A 71 7.51 -3.77 -21.54
CA ASN A 71 8.20 -3.21 -20.36
C ASN A 71 7.70 -1.81 -19.96
N TYR A 72 6.39 -1.57 -20.02
CA TYR A 72 5.78 -0.26 -19.77
C TYR A 72 6.13 0.31 -18.38
N PHE A 73 6.14 -0.54 -17.34
CA PHE A 73 6.51 -0.17 -15.96
C PHE A 73 8.02 -0.06 -15.72
N LYS A 74 8.84 -0.25 -16.76
CA LYS A 74 10.31 -0.12 -16.74
C LYS A 74 10.96 -0.94 -15.62
N PHE A 75 10.52 -2.19 -15.46
CA PHE A 75 11.16 -3.10 -14.52
C PHE A 75 12.63 -3.28 -14.91
N SER A 76 13.52 -3.13 -13.93
CA SER A 76 14.96 -3.30 -14.11
C SER A 76 15.41 -4.67 -13.61
N LEU A 77 14.61 -5.29 -12.72
CA LEU A 77 14.94 -6.55 -12.06
C LEU A 77 13.81 -7.58 -12.23
N GLN A 78 14.18 -8.86 -12.39
CA GLN A 78 13.21 -9.95 -12.51
C GLN A 78 12.32 -10.08 -11.26
N GLY A 79 12.88 -9.83 -10.07
CA GLY A 79 12.13 -9.85 -8.81
C GLY A 79 11.03 -8.80 -8.74
N GLU A 80 11.21 -7.63 -9.38
CA GLU A 80 10.14 -6.64 -9.48
C GLU A 80 8.98 -7.18 -10.31
N LEU A 81 9.26 -7.78 -11.48
CA LEU A 81 8.22 -8.34 -12.33
C LEU A 81 7.41 -9.40 -11.57
N TRP A 82 8.09 -10.32 -10.86
CA TRP A 82 7.41 -11.34 -10.07
C TRP A 82 6.58 -10.73 -8.93
N GLY A 83 7.17 -9.82 -8.15
CA GLY A 83 6.48 -9.17 -7.05
C GLY A 83 5.25 -8.37 -7.51
N TRP A 84 5.38 -7.58 -8.56
CA TRP A 84 4.27 -6.77 -9.09
C TRP A 84 3.20 -7.64 -9.76
N THR A 85 3.59 -8.74 -10.40
CA THR A 85 2.64 -9.73 -10.92
C THR A 85 1.82 -10.34 -9.80
N CYS A 86 2.45 -10.82 -8.72
CA CYS A 86 1.74 -11.35 -7.56
C CYS A 86 0.85 -10.30 -6.89
N PHE A 87 1.31 -9.05 -6.79
CA PHE A 87 0.50 -7.95 -6.27
C PHE A 87 -0.77 -7.73 -7.10
N PHE A 88 -0.66 -7.57 -8.42
CA PHE A 88 -1.82 -7.29 -9.27
C PHE A 88 -2.76 -8.49 -9.41
N ILE A 89 -2.25 -9.71 -9.39
CA ILE A 89 -3.08 -10.93 -9.26
C ILE A 89 -3.85 -10.90 -7.94
N GLY A 90 -3.17 -10.60 -6.82
CA GLY A 90 -3.80 -10.46 -5.51
C GLY A 90 -4.90 -9.41 -5.52
N VAL A 91 -4.64 -8.21 -6.07
CA VAL A 91 -5.62 -7.13 -6.19
C VAL A 91 -6.83 -7.52 -7.04
N ALA A 92 -6.61 -8.14 -8.21
CA ALA A 92 -7.72 -8.60 -9.05
C ALA A 92 -8.56 -9.67 -8.31
N ALA A 93 -7.89 -10.58 -7.61
CA ALA A 93 -8.55 -11.63 -6.82
C ALA A 93 -9.26 -11.07 -5.58
N VAL A 94 -8.81 -9.95 -4.96
CA VAL A 94 -9.58 -9.24 -3.92
C VAL A 94 -10.92 -8.79 -4.48
N GLY A 95 -10.94 -8.23 -5.70
CA GLY A 95 -12.19 -7.81 -6.34
C GLY A 95 -13.24 -8.92 -6.42
N VAL A 96 -12.81 -10.12 -6.80
CA VAL A 96 -13.68 -11.31 -6.90
C VAL A 96 -14.01 -11.89 -5.52
N GLY A 97 -13.00 -12.11 -4.68
CA GLY A 97 -13.13 -12.75 -3.39
C GLY A 97 -13.93 -11.94 -2.38
N SER A 98 -13.69 -10.62 -2.33
CA SER A 98 -14.47 -9.69 -1.50
C SER A 98 -15.93 -9.63 -1.98
N SER A 99 -16.17 -9.57 -3.29
CA SER A 99 -17.54 -9.63 -3.82
C SER A 99 -18.26 -10.93 -3.41
N TYR A 100 -17.56 -12.08 -3.51
CA TYR A 100 -18.12 -13.38 -3.10
C TYR A 100 -18.45 -13.46 -1.62
N TYR A 101 -17.59 -12.88 -0.77
CA TYR A 101 -17.85 -12.72 0.66
C TYR A 101 -19.07 -11.84 0.93
N HIS A 102 -19.17 -10.68 0.28
CA HIS A 102 -20.26 -9.75 0.54
C HIS A 102 -21.64 -10.21 0.06
N LEU A 103 -21.71 -11.16 -0.87
CA LEU A 103 -22.99 -11.75 -1.28
C LEU A 103 -23.68 -12.52 -0.14
N ASP A 104 -22.92 -13.12 0.77
CA ASP A 104 -23.47 -13.86 1.92
C ASP A 104 -22.35 -13.98 2.98
N PRO A 105 -22.18 -12.94 3.81
CA PRO A 105 -21.05 -12.79 4.71
C PRO A 105 -20.96 -13.91 5.76
N ASN A 106 -19.85 -14.65 5.74
CA ASN A 106 -19.47 -15.61 6.76
C ASN A 106 -17.97 -15.92 6.70
N ASP A 107 -17.44 -16.58 7.73
CA ASP A 107 -16.03 -16.90 7.85
C ASP A 107 -15.47 -17.75 6.71
N ALA A 108 -16.28 -18.69 6.17
CA ALA A 108 -15.82 -19.53 5.07
C ALA A 108 -15.61 -18.72 3.79
N ARG A 109 -16.46 -17.73 3.53
CA ARG A 109 -16.31 -16.83 2.39
C ARG A 109 -15.27 -15.74 2.64
N LEU A 110 -15.11 -15.29 3.88
CA LEU A 110 -14.12 -14.29 4.29
C LEU A 110 -12.67 -14.74 4.02
N VAL A 111 -12.41 -16.05 4.00
CA VAL A 111 -11.12 -16.60 3.52
C VAL A 111 -10.78 -16.10 2.11
N TRP A 112 -11.76 -16.06 1.21
CA TRP A 112 -11.56 -15.65 -0.18
C TRP A 112 -11.36 -14.15 -0.36
N ASP A 113 -11.79 -13.35 0.61
CA ASP A 113 -11.47 -11.91 0.66
C ASP A 113 -10.05 -11.69 1.21
N ARG A 114 -9.74 -12.31 2.36
CA ARG A 114 -8.45 -12.10 3.05
C ARG A 114 -7.26 -12.73 2.36
N LEU A 115 -7.42 -13.90 1.75
CA LEU A 115 -6.29 -14.59 1.11
C LEU A 115 -5.67 -13.74 -0.01
N PRO A 116 -6.42 -13.25 -1.02
CA PRO A 116 -5.90 -12.33 -2.02
C PRO A 116 -5.30 -11.04 -1.43
N MET A 117 -5.90 -10.49 -0.37
CA MET A 117 -5.33 -9.34 0.33
C MET A 117 -3.94 -9.65 0.88
N THR A 118 -3.75 -10.80 1.55
CA THR A 118 -2.42 -11.17 2.08
C THR A 118 -1.39 -11.35 0.98
N ILE A 119 -1.77 -11.91 -0.16
CA ILE A 119 -0.90 -12.01 -1.34
C ILE A 119 -0.46 -10.61 -1.79
N ALA A 120 -1.38 -9.65 -1.87
CA ALA A 120 -1.06 -8.28 -2.26
C ALA A 120 -0.10 -7.60 -1.27
N PHE A 121 -0.39 -7.65 0.04
CA PHE A 121 0.46 -7.01 1.07
C PHE A 121 1.87 -7.60 1.12
N THR A 122 1.97 -8.93 1.10
CA THR A 122 3.26 -9.62 1.18
C THR A 122 4.09 -9.42 -0.09
N SER A 123 3.43 -9.35 -1.26
CA SER A 123 4.08 -8.99 -2.53
C SER A 123 4.65 -7.57 -2.49
N ILE A 124 3.87 -6.58 -2.06
CA ILE A 124 4.35 -5.20 -1.92
C ILE A 124 5.53 -5.13 -0.95
N MET A 125 5.45 -5.82 0.19
CA MET A 125 6.55 -5.82 1.15
C MET A 125 7.84 -6.34 0.51
N ALA A 126 7.76 -7.44 -0.25
CA ALA A 126 8.90 -7.98 -0.98
C ALA A 126 9.46 -6.98 -2.01
N ILE A 127 8.60 -6.35 -2.82
CA ILE A 127 8.98 -5.28 -3.75
C ILE A 127 9.69 -4.15 -3.01
N PHE A 128 9.17 -3.74 -1.85
CA PHE A 128 9.75 -2.64 -1.08
C PHE A 128 11.15 -2.98 -0.58
N ILE A 129 11.40 -4.23 -0.20
CA ILE A 129 12.74 -4.73 0.14
C ILE A 129 13.66 -4.70 -1.09
N ILE A 130 13.18 -5.10 -2.27
CA ILE A 130 13.94 -5.01 -3.54
C ILE A 130 14.34 -3.55 -3.83
N GLU A 131 13.39 -2.63 -3.74
CA GLU A 131 13.60 -1.23 -4.16
C GLU A 131 14.32 -0.35 -3.14
N ARG A 132 14.39 -0.75 -1.86
CA ARG A 132 14.93 0.10 -0.77
C ARG A 132 16.08 -0.51 0.00
N ILE A 133 16.21 -1.84 0.02
CA ILE A 133 17.21 -2.54 0.82
C ILE A 133 18.21 -3.26 -0.08
N ASP A 134 17.76 -4.27 -0.83
CA ASP A 134 18.64 -5.18 -1.55
C ASP A 134 17.85 -6.02 -2.56
N GLU A 135 18.29 -6.04 -3.82
CA GLU A 135 17.62 -6.73 -4.92
C GLU A 135 17.51 -8.25 -4.71
N GLN A 136 18.58 -8.88 -4.24
CA GLN A 136 18.67 -10.34 -4.16
C GLN A 136 17.86 -10.83 -2.97
N LYS A 137 18.04 -10.19 -1.80
CA LYS A 137 17.26 -10.52 -0.61
C LYS A 137 15.78 -10.25 -0.80
N GLY A 138 15.44 -9.15 -1.46
CA GLY A 138 14.05 -8.83 -1.79
C GLY A 138 13.42 -9.89 -2.70
N THR A 139 14.11 -10.29 -3.76
CA THR A 139 13.64 -11.34 -4.67
C THR A 139 13.47 -12.69 -3.96
N ILE A 140 14.45 -13.10 -3.16
CA ILE A 140 14.38 -14.33 -2.35
C ILE A 140 13.25 -14.26 -1.32
N SER A 141 12.92 -13.07 -0.81
CA SER A 141 11.87 -12.89 0.20
C SER A 141 10.44 -13.04 -0.34
N ILE A 142 10.21 -13.00 -1.66
CA ILE A 142 8.87 -13.10 -2.26
C ILE A 142 8.18 -14.39 -1.81
N ILE A 143 8.81 -15.54 -2.02
CA ILE A 143 8.23 -16.85 -1.68
C ILE A 143 7.91 -16.98 -0.18
N PRO A 144 8.85 -16.76 0.77
CA PRO A 144 8.56 -16.91 2.18
C PRO A 144 7.53 -15.90 2.69
N LEU A 145 7.49 -14.67 2.15
CA LEU A 145 6.47 -13.69 2.52
C LEU A 145 5.08 -14.10 2.03
N LEU A 146 4.96 -14.57 0.78
CA LEU A 146 3.70 -15.09 0.23
C LEU A 146 3.21 -16.30 1.05
N LEU A 147 4.10 -17.25 1.37
CA LEU A 147 3.78 -18.39 2.22
C LEU A 147 3.33 -17.96 3.61
N ALA A 148 4.00 -16.97 4.23
CA ALA A 148 3.57 -16.41 5.51
C ALA A 148 2.15 -15.81 5.42
N GLY A 149 1.82 -15.13 4.32
CA GLY A 149 0.46 -14.65 4.04
C GLY A 149 -0.56 -15.78 4.00
N VAL A 150 -0.32 -16.81 3.18
CA VAL A 150 -1.21 -17.98 3.05
C VAL A 150 -1.37 -18.69 4.39
N VAL A 151 -0.27 -18.99 5.08
CA VAL A 151 -0.26 -19.67 6.38
C VAL A 151 -1.01 -18.85 7.43
N SER A 152 -0.93 -17.52 7.40
CA SER A 152 -1.67 -16.67 8.35
C SER A 152 -3.19 -16.83 8.22
N ILE A 153 -3.71 -17.02 7.00
CA ILE A 153 -5.14 -17.23 6.75
C ILE A 153 -5.56 -18.65 7.11
N LEU A 154 -4.74 -19.65 6.76
CA LEU A 154 -5.00 -21.04 7.15
C LEU A 154 -5.00 -21.17 8.67
N TYR A 155 -4.02 -20.56 9.34
CA TYR A 155 -3.94 -20.54 10.79
C TYR A 155 -5.20 -19.94 11.41
N TRP A 156 -5.61 -18.75 10.95
CA TRP A 156 -6.87 -18.15 11.39
C TRP A 156 -8.06 -19.09 11.16
N ARG A 157 -8.16 -19.74 10.00
CA ARG A 157 -9.28 -20.62 9.67
C ARG A 157 -9.36 -21.87 10.55
N PHE A 158 -8.23 -22.43 10.99
CA PHE A 158 -8.19 -23.65 11.80
C PHE A 158 -8.21 -23.39 13.30
N PHE A 159 -7.60 -22.30 13.75
CA PHE A 159 -7.41 -22.01 15.18
C PHE A 159 -8.26 -20.84 15.69
N ASP A 160 -9.03 -20.20 14.82
CA ASP A 160 -9.81 -18.99 15.12
C ASP A 160 -8.97 -17.92 15.83
N ASP A 161 -7.82 -17.60 15.24
CA ASP A 161 -6.89 -16.61 15.80
C ASP A 161 -6.32 -15.71 14.71
N LEU A 162 -6.69 -14.43 14.78
CA LEU A 162 -6.36 -13.40 13.81
C LEU A 162 -4.96 -12.82 13.95
N ARG A 163 -4.24 -13.10 15.04
CA ARG A 163 -2.95 -12.42 15.32
C ARG A 163 -1.94 -12.54 14.18
N PRO A 164 -1.69 -13.70 13.56
CA PRO A 164 -0.75 -13.79 12.43
C PRO A 164 -1.23 -12.98 11.22
N TYR A 165 -2.52 -13.01 10.93
CA TYR A 165 -3.11 -12.22 9.85
C TYR A 165 -3.00 -10.71 10.12
N ALA A 166 -3.26 -10.28 11.36
CA ALA A 166 -3.13 -8.89 11.78
C ALA A 166 -1.68 -8.38 11.60
N VAL A 167 -0.67 -9.21 11.89
CA VAL A 167 0.73 -8.88 11.61
C VAL A 167 0.95 -8.67 10.12
N VAL A 168 0.49 -9.60 9.27
CA VAL A 168 0.60 -9.49 7.81
C VAL A 168 -0.12 -8.25 7.26
N GLN A 169 -1.25 -7.88 7.85
CA GLN A 169 -2.06 -6.74 7.40
C GLN A 169 -1.49 -5.40 7.86
N PHE A 170 -1.16 -5.26 9.15
CA PHE A 170 -0.87 -3.95 9.76
C PHE A 170 0.62 -3.59 9.80
N VAL A 171 1.53 -4.56 9.87
CA VAL A 171 2.98 -4.25 9.87
C VAL A 171 3.40 -3.53 8.58
N PRO A 172 2.98 -3.94 7.37
CA PRO A 172 3.29 -3.20 6.16
C PRO A 172 2.82 -1.75 6.18
N CYS A 173 1.68 -1.45 6.79
CA CYS A 173 1.13 -0.10 6.88
C CYS A 173 2.01 0.88 7.66
N ILE A 174 2.87 0.37 8.55
CA ILE A 174 3.80 1.17 9.33
C ILE A 174 5.19 1.16 8.67
N VAL A 175 5.65 -0.03 8.29
CA VAL A 175 7.01 -0.25 7.80
C VAL A 175 7.22 0.40 6.43
N ILE A 176 6.25 0.30 5.52
CA ILE A 176 6.37 0.86 4.16
C ILE A 176 6.51 2.39 4.21
N PRO A 177 5.62 3.17 4.88
CA PRO A 177 5.79 4.62 4.97
C PRO A 177 7.09 5.03 5.65
N LEU A 178 7.45 4.35 6.75
CA LEU A 178 8.68 4.64 7.47
C LEU A 178 9.91 4.46 6.56
N MET A 179 9.98 3.32 5.88
CA MET A 179 11.06 3.07 4.94
C MET A 179 11.00 3.99 3.72
N ALA A 180 9.82 4.38 3.22
CA ALA A 180 9.67 5.34 2.12
C ALA A 180 10.24 6.71 2.48
N ILE A 181 10.10 7.13 3.73
CA ILE A 181 10.61 8.41 4.24
C ILE A 181 12.12 8.35 4.49
N LEU A 182 12.59 7.27 5.13
CA LEU A 182 13.94 7.16 5.65
C LEU A 182 14.96 6.64 4.64
N LEU A 183 14.57 5.71 3.77
CA LEU A 183 15.49 5.03 2.85
C LEU A 183 15.48 5.70 1.46
N PRO A 184 16.65 5.84 0.81
CA PRO A 184 16.71 6.42 -0.51
C PRO A 184 16.05 5.48 -1.55
N PRO A 185 15.24 6.01 -2.47
CA PRO A 185 14.51 5.20 -3.43
C PRO A 185 15.39 4.81 -4.63
N MET A 186 15.11 3.66 -5.24
CA MET A 186 15.69 3.25 -6.53
C MET A 186 15.04 4.00 -7.71
N TYR A 187 13.78 4.40 -7.56
CA TYR A 187 12.97 5.02 -8.60
C TYR A 187 12.40 6.38 -8.14
N THR A 188 12.13 7.25 -9.11
CA THR A 188 11.43 8.52 -8.87
C THR A 188 9.99 8.30 -8.37
N HIS A 189 9.32 9.37 -7.96
CA HIS A 189 7.92 9.34 -7.50
C HIS A 189 7.66 8.51 -6.22
N SER A 190 8.65 8.37 -5.34
CA SER A 190 8.51 7.66 -4.06
C SER A 190 7.42 8.21 -3.14
N THR A 191 6.93 9.44 -3.35
CA THR A 191 5.83 10.03 -2.59
C THR A 191 4.50 9.29 -2.80
N TYR A 192 4.32 8.56 -3.91
CA TYR A 192 3.11 7.77 -4.16
C TYR A 192 2.92 6.64 -3.14
N TRP A 193 3.99 6.11 -2.55
CA TRP A 193 3.91 5.17 -1.44
C TRP A 193 3.23 5.76 -0.20
N LEU A 194 3.41 7.07 0.03
CA LEU A 194 2.74 7.77 1.14
C LEU A 194 1.27 8.02 0.84
N TRP A 195 0.91 8.34 -0.40
CA TRP A 195 -0.48 8.44 -0.83
C TRP A 195 -1.21 7.11 -0.72
N ALA A 196 -0.58 6.02 -1.17
CA ALA A 196 -1.10 4.66 -0.99
C ALA A 196 -1.34 4.34 0.50
N ALA A 197 -0.37 4.64 1.37
CA ALA A 197 -0.54 4.41 2.80
C ALA A 197 -1.65 5.27 3.43
N ALA A 198 -1.77 6.55 3.03
CA ALA A 198 -2.82 7.44 3.52
C ALA A 198 -4.22 6.92 3.15
N PHE A 199 -4.43 6.49 1.90
CA PHE A 199 -5.71 5.94 1.46
C PHE A 199 -6.04 4.60 2.11
N TYR A 200 -5.03 3.78 2.40
CA TYR A 200 -5.24 2.55 3.15
C TYR A 200 -5.65 2.83 4.61
N LEU A 201 -5.00 3.78 5.26
CA LEU A 201 -5.38 4.21 6.62
C LEU A 201 -6.78 4.80 6.65
N LEU A 202 -7.13 5.62 5.65
CA LEU A 202 -8.48 6.15 5.49
C LEU A 202 -9.51 5.02 5.37
N ALA A 203 -9.25 4.01 4.52
CA ALA A 203 -10.13 2.86 4.38
C ALA A 203 -10.33 2.11 5.71
N LYS A 204 -9.29 2.03 6.56
CA LYS A 204 -9.40 1.40 7.89
C LYS A 204 -10.25 2.21 8.87
N VAL A 205 -10.19 3.53 8.80
CA VAL A 205 -11.09 4.40 9.57
C VAL A 205 -12.53 4.22 9.08
N GLU A 206 -12.74 4.20 7.76
CA GLU A 206 -14.07 3.99 7.16
C GLU A 206 -14.67 2.62 7.50
N GLU A 207 -13.83 1.58 7.58
CA GLU A 207 -14.22 0.24 8.05
C GLU A 207 -14.69 0.26 9.51
N ALA A 208 -13.96 0.95 10.39
CA ALA A 208 -14.29 1.04 11.82
C ALA A 208 -15.57 1.87 12.06
N GLU A 209 -15.78 2.90 11.25
CA GLU A 209 -16.90 3.85 11.37
C GLU A 209 -18.08 3.54 10.44
N ASP A 210 -18.23 2.28 9.98
CA ASP A 210 -19.20 1.87 8.95
C ASP A 210 -20.61 2.41 9.22
N LYS A 211 -21.14 2.15 10.42
CA LYS A 211 -22.49 2.57 10.84
C LYS A 211 -22.61 4.08 11.05
N VAL A 212 -21.55 4.73 11.54
CA VAL A 212 -21.53 6.18 11.78
C VAL A 212 -21.57 6.93 10.46
N ILE A 213 -20.71 6.54 9.52
CA ILE A 213 -20.67 7.10 8.17
C ILE A 213 -22.00 6.86 7.46
N TYR A 214 -22.57 5.65 7.54
CA TYR A 214 -23.85 5.36 6.91
C TYR A 214 -24.97 6.26 7.43
N LYS A 215 -24.99 6.57 8.74
CA LYS A 215 -25.93 7.53 9.32
C LYS A 215 -25.68 8.95 8.80
N TRP A 216 -24.43 9.40 8.74
CA TRP A 216 -24.06 10.75 8.30
C TRP A 216 -24.35 11.00 6.82
N THR A 217 -24.23 9.96 5.98
CA THR A 217 -24.56 10.02 4.56
C THR A 217 -26.05 9.86 4.29
N HIS A 218 -26.91 9.96 5.32
CA HIS A 218 -28.35 9.75 5.24
C HIS A 218 -28.72 8.39 4.62
N HIS A 219 -27.96 7.35 4.97
CA HIS A 219 -28.12 5.99 4.47
C HIS A 219 -27.94 5.89 2.94
N ILE A 220 -27.19 6.80 2.31
CA ILE A 220 -26.89 6.71 0.88
C ILE A 220 -25.71 5.74 0.65
N VAL A 221 -24.62 5.88 1.41
CA VAL A 221 -23.40 5.08 1.27
C VAL A 221 -22.78 4.77 2.63
N SER A 222 -22.40 3.51 2.88
CA SER A 222 -21.81 3.11 4.16
C SER A 222 -20.30 3.32 4.21
N GLY A 223 -19.73 3.33 5.42
CA GLY A 223 -18.28 3.40 5.56
C GLY A 223 -17.57 2.19 4.95
N HIS A 224 -18.16 1.00 5.01
CA HIS A 224 -17.59 -0.20 4.38
C HIS A 224 -17.61 -0.14 2.85
N THR A 225 -18.62 0.50 2.24
CA THR A 225 -18.60 0.80 0.80
C THR A 225 -17.47 1.78 0.46
N LEU A 226 -17.32 2.87 1.23
CA LEU A 226 -16.25 3.84 1.02
C LEU A 226 -14.86 3.24 1.23
N LYS A 227 -14.70 2.37 2.23
CA LYS A 227 -13.48 1.60 2.50
C LYS A 227 -12.99 0.88 1.25
N HIS A 228 -13.87 0.18 0.53
CA HIS A 228 -13.47 -0.52 -0.69
C HIS A 228 -12.93 0.46 -1.75
N LEU A 229 -13.62 1.58 -1.95
CA LEU A 229 -13.21 2.61 -2.92
C LEU A 229 -11.87 3.26 -2.52
N CYS A 230 -11.69 3.61 -1.25
CA CYS A 230 -10.46 4.18 -0.72
C CYS A 230 -9.30 3.18 -0.78
N ALA A 231 -9.53 1.92 -0.40
CA ALA A 231 -8.52 0.88 -0.50
C ALA A 231 -8.17 0.55 -1.97
N ALA A 232 -9.11 0.67 -2.91
CA ALA A 232 -8.85 0.51 -4.34
C ALA A 232 -7.97 1.63 -4.91
N MET A 233 -7.87 2.78 -4.25
CA MET A 233 -6.92 3.83 -4.64
C MET A 233 -5.46 3.42 -4.40
N VAL A 234 -5.18 2.47 -3.51
CA VAL A 234 -3.83 1.94 -3.26
C VAL A 234 -3.19 1.41 -4.55
N PRO A 235 -3.74 0.38 -5.22
CA PRO A 235 -3.20 -0.08 -6.50
C PRO A 235 -3.26 0.98 -7.61
N VAL A 236 -4.19 1.95 -7.56
CA VAL A 236 -4.23 3.07 -8.53
C VAL A 236 -2.99 3.94 -8.39
N PHE A 237 -2.67 4.40 -7.18
CA PHE A 237 -1.46 5.21 -6.94
C PHE A 237 -0.20 4.45 -7.30
N LEU A 238 -0.11 3.16 -6.95
CA LEU A 238 1.05 2.34 -7.29
C LEU A 238 1.17 2.12 -8.81
N THR A 239 0.06 1.91 -9.51
CA THR A 239 0.05 1.82 -10.99
C THR A 239 0.52 3.13 -11.63
N LEU A 240 0.03 4.28 -11.13
CA LEU A 240 0.47 5.59 -11.62
C LEU A 240 1.95 5.85 -11.35
N MET A 241 2.44 5.46 -10.17
CA MET A 241 3.85 5.51 -9.83
C MET A 241 4.67 4.68 -10.81
N LEU A 242 4.28 3.43 -11.06
CA LEU A 242 4.95 2.54 -12.00
C LEU A 242 4.95 3.07 -13.43
N ALA A 243 3.86 3.69 -13.88
CA ALA A 243 3.75 4.26 -15.22
C ALA A 243 4.66 5.51 -15.40
N LYS A 244 4.80 6.33 -14.36
CA LYS A 244 5.51 7.61 -14.42
C LYS A 244 6.98 7.52 -13.98
N ARG A 245 7.38 6.46 -13.29
CA ARG A 245 8.72 6.36 -12.71
C ARG A 245 9.82 6.26 -13.76
N THR A 246 11.00 6.68 -13.31
CA THR A 246 12.30 6.49 -13.95
C THR A 246 13.30 6.09 -12.88
N THR A 247 14.46 5.57 -13.29
CA THR A 247 15.55 5.30 -12.35
C THR A 247 16.00 6.61 -11.68
N GLU A 248 16.19 6.59 -10.37
CA GLU A 248 16.71 7.73 -9.61
C GLU A 248 18.24 7.69 -9.63
N THR A 249 18.85 8.69 -10.29
CA THR A 249 20.31 8.79 -10.42
C THR A 249 20.94 9.33 -9.14
N ASN A 250 20.23 10.18 -8.39
CA ASN A 250 20.68 10.75 -7.13
C ASN A 250 19.84 10.19 -5.97
N ARG A 251 20.29 9.04 -5.44
CA ARG A 251 19.61 8.30 -4.36
C ARG A 251 19.61 9.09 -3.04
N ILE A 252 18.61 9.95 -2.85
CA ILE A 252 18.39 10.78 -1.67
C ILE A 252 17.02 10.43 -1.06
N SER A 253 16.95 10.23 0.25
CA SER A 253 15.68 9.93 0.93
C SER A 253 14.75 11.14 1.00
N LEU A 254 13.43 10.91 1.11
CA LEU A 254 12.44 11.98 1.23
C LEU A 254 12.72 12.87 2.44
N LEU A 255 13.14 12.29 3.57
CA LEU A 255 13.52 13.05 4.78
C LEU A 255 14.63 14.07 4.48
N LYS A 256 15.67 13.67 3.74
CA LYS A 256 16.78 14.56 3.39
C LYS A 256 16.32 15.64 2.40
N THR A 257 15.51 15.27 1.41
CA THR A 257 14.92 16.23 0.45
C THR A 257 14.09 17.30 1.17
N TRP A 258 13.21 16.90 2.09
CA TRP A 258 12.39 17.83 2.87
C TRP A 258 13.23 18.70 3.79
N LYS A 259 14.26 18.15 4.43
CA LYS A 259 15.17 18.94 5.28
C LYS A 259 15.89 20.04 4.48
N VAL A 260 16.39 19.71 3.28
CA VAL A 260 17.04 20.69 2.39
C VAL A 260 16.05 21.75 1.89
N SER A 261 14.82 21.34 1.56
CA SER A 261 13.78 22.27 1.16
C SER A 261 13.40 23.22 2.30
N TRP A 262 13.30 22.72 3.52
CA TRP A 262 13.00 23.52 4.71
C TRP A 262 14.12 24.53 5.02
N THR A 263 15.39 24.11 4.95
CA THR A 263 16.51 25.04 5.15
C THR A 263 16.54 26.14 4.09
N LYS A 264 16.25 25.80 2.82
CA LYS A 264 16.17 26.78 1.73
C LYS A 264 15.02 27.77 1.90
N VAL A 265 13.86 27.31 2.39
CA VAL A 265 12.72 28.20 2.71
C VAL A 265 13.07 29.12 3.87
N ASN A 266 13.71 28.62 4.92
CA ASN A 266 14.16 29.44 6.05
C ASN A 266 15.21 30.48 5.63
N GLU A 267 16.19 30.11 4.80
CA GLU A 267 17.20 31.03 4.26
C GLU A 267 16.58 32.11 3.35
N ASN A 268 15.61 31.75 2.51
CA ASN A 268 14.89 32.72 1.68
C ASN A 268 13.97 33.62 2.51
N GLY A 269 13.38 33.11 3.60
CA GLY A 269 12.60 33.90 4.56
C GLY A 269 13.45 34.87 5.39
N THR A 270 14.75 34.60 5.55
CA THR A 270 15.72 35.49 6.22
C THR A 270 16.46 36.43 5.25
N ARG A 271 16.40 36.19 3.93
CA ARG A 271 17.00 37.03 2.88
C ARG A 271 15.99 37.92 2.15
N VAL A 272 14.99 38.44 2.85
CA VAL A 272 14.17 39.55 2.34
C VAL A 272 14.84 40.87 2.75
N GLU A 273 15.94 41.23 2.09
CA GLU A 273 16.34 42.64 1.96
C GLU A 273 17.26 42.87 0.75
N SER A 274 16.74 43.71 -0.15
CA SER A 274 17.39 44.46 -1.26
C SER A 274 18.36 43.73 -2.19
N ARG A 275 17.86 43.27 -3.35
CA ARG A 275 18.62 43.38 -4.60
C ARG A 275 18.02 44.50 -5.43
N GLU A 276 18.51 45.73 -5.24
CA GLU A 276 18.37 46.77 -6.25
C GLU A 276 19.32 46.43 -7.41
N TYR A 277 18.75 46.15 -8.58
CA TYR A 277 19.53 46.08 -9.81
C TYR A 277 19.69 47.52 -10.33
N VAL A 278 20.86 48.10 -10.10
CA VAL A 278 21.26 49.35 -10.76
C VAL A 278 21.69 49.01 -12.19
N TYR A 279 20.89 49.43 -13.16
CA TYR A 279 21.27 49.41 -14.57
C TYR A 279 22.15 50.62 -14.88
N THR A 280 23.45 50.40 -15.05
CA THR A 280 24.34 51.42 -15.61
C THR A 280 24.19 51.41 -17.13
N SER A 281 23.60 52.45 -17.69
CA SER A 281 23.63 52.73 -19.12
C SER A 281 25.04 53.17 -19.51
N VAL A 282 25.64 52.49 -20.48
CA VAL A 282 26.86 52.95 -21.15
C VAL A 282 26.47 53.37 -22.57
N GLN A 283 26.82 54.61 -22.88
CA GLN A 283 26.58 55.27 -24.16
C GLN A 283 27.32 54.61 -25.32
N SER A 284 26.69 54.73 -26.49
CA SER A 284 27.22 54.50 -27.83
C SER A 284 28.43 55.36 -28.15
N GLU A 285 29.46 54.77 -28.74
CA GLU A 285 30.32 55.46 -29.72
C GLU A 285 30.39 54.59 -30.99
N ASP A 286 29.75 55.11 -32.04
CA ASP A 286 30.06 54.80 -33.43
C ASP A 286 31.47 55.32 -33.76
N SER A 287 32.29 54.53 -34.48
CA SER A 287 33.12 55.06 -35.58
C SER A 287 34.00 53.98 -36.22
N HIS A 288 33.78 53.82 -37.53
CA HIS A 288 34.67 53.39 -38.62
C HIS A 288 35.12 51.91 -38.76
#